data_AF-A0A0C2H7G4-F1
#
_entry.id   AF-A0A0C2H7G4-F1
#
_cell.length_a   1.000
_cell.length_b   1.000
_cell.length_c   1.000
_cell.angle_alpha   90.00
_cell.angle_beta   90.00
_cell.angle_gamma   90.00
#
_symmetry.space_group_name_H-M   'P 1'
#
loop_
_entity.id
_entity.type
_entity.pdbx_description
1 polymer ?
#
loop_
_entity_poly.entity_id
_entity_poly.type
_entity_poly.pdbx_seq_one_letter_code
_entity_poly.pdbx_strand_id
1 'polypeptide(L)' 'MEKYASEQIKDMLAEKQSKGDLKRSEDCMHKDIVKCFLEGKAHKYVCMECGFADSSRAAFFSYPQSDQEMG' A
#
# COMPACT_ATOMS: atom_id res chain seq x y z
N MET A 1 1.83 14.76 4.95
CA MET A 1 1.70 13.29 4.86
C MET A 1 0.74 12.86 5.95
N GLU A 2 -0.46 12.42 5.58
CA GLU A 2 -1.50 12.02 6.52
C GLU A 2 -1.05 10.79 7.32
N LYS A 3 -1.37 10.77 8.62
CA LYS A 3 -0.98 9.71 9.55
C LYS A 3 -2.22 8.89 9.89
N TYR A 4 -2.22 7.62 9.53
CA TYR A 4 -3.32 6.73 9.87
C TYR A 4 -2.88 5.70 10.90
N ALA A 5 -3.74 5.47 11.90
CA ALA A 5 -3.54 4.38 12.85
C ALA A 5 -3.75 3.03 12.16
N SER A 6 -3.09 1.98 12.67
CA SER A 6 -3.21 0.63 12.11
C SER A 6 -4.66 0.12 12.06
N GLU A 7 -5.49 0.52 13.04
CA GLU A 7 -6.91 0.19 13.09
C GLU A 7 -7.70 0.94 12.01
N GLN A 8 -7.43 2.23 11.81
CA GLN A 8 -8.08 3.00 10.74
C GLN A 8 -7.77 2.44 9.36
N ILE A 9 -6.52 2.06 9.10
CA ILE A 9 -6.14 1.46 7.81
C ILE A 9 -6.86 0.12 7.62
N LYS A 10 -6.93 -0.71 8.66
CA LYS A 10 -7.67 -1.98 8.60
C LYS A 10 -9.14 -1.77 8.28
N ASP A 11 -9.78 -0.80 8.93
CA ASP A 11 -11.19 -0.48 8.73
C ASP A 11 -11.47 0.01 7.30
N MET A 12 -10.64 0.94 6.80
CA MET A 12 -10.72 1.43 5.43
C MET A 12 -10.49 0.34 4.38
N LEU A 13 -9.53 -0.56 4.60
CA LEU A 13 -9.29 -1.69 3.72
C LEU A 13 -10.44 -2.69 3.74
N ALA A 14 -10.99 -2.99 4.92
CA ALA A 14 -12.14 -3.87 5.06
C ALA A 14 -13.37 -3.28 4.36
N GLU A 15 -13.60 -1.97 4.47
CA GLU A 15 -14.68 -1.29 3.76
C GLU A 15 -14.49 -1.38 2.24
N LYS A 16 -13.29 -1.10 1.72
CA LYS A 16 -12.98 -1.24 0.30
C LYS A 16 -13.10 -2.68 -0.20
N GLN A 17 -12.69 -3.65 0.62
CA GLN A 17 -12.86 -5.06 0.31
C GLN A 17 -14.34 -5.44 0.19
N SER A 18 -15.15 -4.98 1.14
CA SER A 18 -16.61 -5.21 1.17
C SER A 18 -17.31 -4.59 -0.04
N LYS A 19 -16.82 -3.42 -0.50
CA LYS A 19 -17.32 -2.75 -1.71
C LYS A 19 -16.79 -3.34 -3.02
N GLY A 20 -15.76 -4.19 -2.97
CA GLY A 20 -15.08 -4.70 -4.17
C GLY A 20 -14.19 -3.66 -4.87
N ASP A 21 -13.82 -2.59 -4.18
CA ASP A 21 -12.94 -1.51 -4.68
C ASP A 21 -11.44 -1.86 -4.58
N LEU A 22 -11.09 -2.97 -3.91
CA LEU A 22 -9.71 -3.44 -3.84
C LEU A 22 -9.29 -4.07 -5.17
N LYS A 23 -8.27 -3.46 -5.78
CA LYS A 23 -7.57 -4.04 -6.93
C LYS A 23 -6.75 -5.25 -6.49
N ARG A 24 -6.49 -6.16 -7.43
CA ARG A 24 -5.49 -7.20 -7.23
C ARG A 24 -4.11 -6.56 -7.04
N SER A 25 -3.32 -7.09 -6.10
CA SER A 25 -1.98 -6.59 -5.80
C SER A 25 -1.04 -6.64 -7.01
N GLU A 26 -1.24 -7.62 -7.89
CA GLU A 26 -0.53 -7.85 -9.16
C GLU A 26 -0.82 -6.79 -10.24
N ASP A 27 -2.02 -6.20 -10.26
CA ASP A 27 -2.42 -5.13 -11.20
C ASP A 27 -2.34 -3.72 -10.57
N CYS A 28 -1.88 -3.63 -9.32
CA CYS A 28 -1.85 -2.37 -8.59
C CYS A 28 -0.56 -1.60 -8.87
N MET A 29 -0.68 -0.34 -9.30
CA MET A 29 0.46 0.57 -9.46
C MET A 29 0.95 1.17 -8.13
N HIS A 30 0.33 0.81 -7.01
CA HIS A 30 0.63 1.30 -5.67
C HIS A 30 0.80 2.82 -5.60
N LYS A 31 -0.12 3.60 -6.21
CA LYS A 31 -0.01 5.06 -6.23
C LYS A 31 -0.40 5.67 -4.90
N ASP A 32 -1.39 5.07 -4.24
CA ASP A 32 -1.92 5.54 -2.97
C ASP A 32 -1.35 4.75 -1.79
N ILE A 33 -0.13 5.12 -1.34
CA ILE A 33 0.57 4.48 -0.23
C ILE A 33 0.58 5.40 0.99
N VAL A 34 -0.04 4.94 2.07
CA VAL A 34 -0.09 5.61 3.36
C VAL A 34 0.87 4.98 4.37
N LYS A 35 1.26 5.75 5.39
CA LYS A 35 2.11 5.25 6.47
C LYS A 35 1.26 4.83 7.65
N CYS A 36 1.35 3.56 8.01
CA CYS A 36 0.71 2.97 9.17
C CYS A 36 1.52 3.25 10.42
N PHE A 37 0.86 3.81 11.44
CA PHE A 37 1.43 3.98 12.76
C PHE A 37 0.79 2.98 13.73
N LEU A 38 1.64 2.30 14.49
CA LEU A 38 1.25 1.41 15.59
C LEU A 38 1.84 2.00 16.87
N GLU A 39 0.99 2.27 17.86
CA GLU A 39 1.41 2.82 19.17
C GLU A 39 2.27 4.10 19.05
N GLY A 40 1.90 4.98 18.10
CA GLY A 40 2.62 6.24 17.85
C GLY A 40 3.96 6.09 17.11
N LYS A 41 4.39 4.86 16.79
CA LYS A 41 5.60 4.58 16.01
C LYS A 41 5.24 4.23 14.57
N ALA A 42 6.09 4.67 13.64
CA ALA A 42 6.00 4.25 12.25
C ALA A 42 6.20 2.73 12.17
N HIS A 43 5.19 2.00 11.70
CA HIS A 43 5.19 0.54 11.70
C HIS A 43 5.45 -0.01 10.30
N LYS A 44 4.65 0.41 9.32
CA LYS A 44 4.75 -0.06 7.92
C LYS A 44 4.07 0.91 6.95
N TYR A 45 4.25 0.68 5.66
CA TYR A 45 3.53 1.35 4.58
C TYR A 45 2.42 0.43 4.09
N VAL A 46 1.29 1.01 3.68
CA VAL A 46 0.12 0.27 3.22
C VAL A 46 -0.44 0.96 1.99
N CYS A 47 -0.73 0.19 0.95
CA CYS A 47 -1.40 0.68 -0.24
C CYS A 47 -2.91 0.59 -0.07
N MET A 48 -3.59 1.71 -0.27
CA MET A 48 -5.05 1.81 -0.14
C MET A 48 -5.80 1.35 -1.39
N GLU A 49 -5.10 1.04 -2.48
CA GLU A 49 -5.70 0.52 -3.72
C GLU A 49 -5.82 -1.01 -3.71
N CYS A 50 -4.84 -1.72 -3.14
CA CYS A 50 -4.80 -3.19 -3.14
C CYS A 50 -4.67 -3.81 -1.75
N GLY A 51 -4.49 -3.01 -0.70
CA GLY A 51 -4.30 -3.49 0.67
C GLY A 51 -2.93 -4.09 0.95
N PHE A 52 -2.00 -4.07 -0.02
CA PHE A 52 -0.63 -4.53 0.18
C PHE A 52 0.07 -3.70 1.26
N ALA A 53 0.75 -4.36 2.19
CA ALA A 53 1.41 -3.71 3.32
C ALA A 53 2.83 -4.23 3.47
N ASP A 54 3.80 -3.32 3.54
CA ASP A 54 5.21 -3.66 3.64
C ASP A 54 5.96 -2.67 4.53
N SER A 55 6.99 -3.14 5.23
CA SER A 55 7.86 -2.31 6.07
C SER A 55 8.62 -1.25 5.27
N SER A 56 8.90 -1.51 3.99
CA SER A 56 9.63 -0.63 3.10
C SER A 56 8.73 -0.05 2.01
N ARG A 57 8.77 1.27 1.84
CA ARG A 57 8.10 1.94 0.72
C ARG A 57 8.65 1.47 -0.64
N ALA A 58 9.91 1.05 -0.70
CA ALA A 58 10.53 0.58 -1.95
C ALA A 58 9.93 -0.76 -2.43
N ALA A 59 9.38 -1.58 -1.54
CA ALA A 59 8.75 -2.85 -1.91
C ALA A 59 7.58 -2.67 -2.88
N PHE A 60 6.88 -1.53 -2.79
CA PHE A 60 5.78 -1.17 -3.67
C PHE A 60 6.22 -0.80 -5.11
N PHE A 61 7.50 -0.43 -5.26
CA PHE A 61 8.10 -0.03 -6.54
C PHE A 61 9.14 -1.03 -7.04
N SER A 62 9.42 -2.11 -6.30
CA SER A 62 10.49 -3.07 -6.61
C SER A 62 10.11 -4.11 -7.67
N TYR A 63 9.04 -3.90 -8.45
CA TYR A 63 8.83 -4.70 -9.63
C TYR A 63 9.78 -4.23 -10.75
N PRO A 64 10.63 -5.12 -11.30
CA PRO A 64 11.66 -4.75 -12.25
C PRO A 64 11.09 -4.69 -13.66
N GLN A 65 10.67 -3.52 -14.15
CA GLN A 65 10.53 -3.27 -15.59
C GLN A 65 10.87 -1.82 -15.96
N SER A 66 12.14 -1.47 -15.85
CA SER A 66 12.80 -0.46 -16.71
C SER A 66 14.31 -0.75 -16.82
N ASP A 67 14.68 -2.03 -16.87
CA ASP A 67 15.95 -2.48 -17.47
C ASP A 67 15.66 -3.14 -18.84
N GLN A 68 14.58 -2.67 -19.49
CA GLN A 68 14.22 -3.02 -20.86
C GLN A 68 14.16 -1.75 -21.71
N GLU A 69 15.12 -0.85 -21.52
CA GLU A 69 15.58 0.05 -22.58
C GLU A 69 17.06 -0.28 -22.83
N MET A 70 17.27 -1.48 -23.39
CA MET A 70 18.40 -1.74 -24.25
C MET A 70 18.07 -1.02 -25.57
N GLY A 71 18.77 0.08 -25.84
CA GLY A 71 18.68 0.87 -27.07
C GLY A 71 19.85 1.83 -27.18
#